data_AF-A0A9P6BDP2-F1
#
_entry.id   AF-A0A9P6BDP2-F1
#
_cell.length_a   1.000
_cell.length_b   1.000
_cell.length_c   1.000
_cell.angle_alpha   90.00
_cell.angle_beta   90.00
_cell.angle_gamma   90.00
#
_symmetry.space_group_name_H-M   'P 1'
#
loop_
_entity.id
_entity.type
_entity.pdbx_description
1 polymer ?
#
loop_
_entity_poly.entity_id
_entity_poly.type
_entity_poly.pdbx_seq_one_letter_code
_entity_poly.pdbx_strand_id
1 'polypeptide(L)'
;MALSFHFNTLVRLNIQGSNPDISAMTRAVLCSCPKLKYLESGNISARDIVQDEPWVCQSLQELVVGLRVGETEQDLQPLIFERLSSLVRLKILSMYKPWDDNCDEGVLNFRLDCGLGQLVTLKELALIAFPDSKSGTMMQRLEMEDVEWMMNYWKNLKDVPNMKISEY
;
A
#
# COMPACT_ATOMS: atom_id res chain seq x y z
N MET A 1 -3.21 5.02 24.28
CA MET A 1 -2.12 5.91 23.82
C MET A 1 -2.64 7.35 23.80
N ALA A 2 -1.85 8.34 24.20
CA ALA A 2 -2.27 9.76 24.17
C ALA A 2 -2.67 10.27 22.77
N LEU A 3 -2.21 9.61 21.69
CA LEU A 3 -2.57 9.95 20.31
C LEU A 3 -4.06 9.74 19.99
N SER A 4 -4.74 8.78 20.66
CA SER A 4 -6.11 8.39 20.30
C SER A 4 -7.14 9.49 20.52
N PHE A 5 -6.85 10.45 21.41
CA PHE A 5 -7.73 11.60 21.66
C PHE A 5 -7.85 12.55 20.46
N HIS A 6 -6.89 12.51 19.52
CA HIS A 6 -6.85 13.43 18.38
C HIS A 6 -7.23 12.77 17.05
N PHE A 7 -7.46 11.46 17.02
CA PHE A 7 -7.71 10.69 15.79
C PHE A 7 -8.86 11.24 14.92
N ASN A 8 -9.91 11.76 15.55
CA ASN A 8 -11.05 12.38 14.85
C ASN A 8 -10.75 13.74 14.18
N THR A 9 -9.55 14.28 14.41
CA THR A 9 -9.08 15.56 13.85
C THR A 9 -7.84 15.42 12.98
N LEU A 10 -7.17 14.26 13.00
CA LEU A 10 -5.97 14.03 12.21
C LEU A 10 -6.30 14.03 10.72
N VAL A 11 -5.60 14.88 9.98
CA VAL A 11 -5.71 15.02 8.52
C VAL A 11 -4.44 14.55 7.82
N ARG A 12 -3.28 14.75 8.46
CA ARG A 12 -1.99 14.33 7.94
C ARG A 12 -1.18 13.72 9.07
N LEU A 13 -0.51 12.61 8.81
CA LEU A 13 0.37 11.98 9.77
C LEU A 13 1.57 11.36 9.05
N ASN A 14 2.77 11.62 9.57
CA ASN A 14 3.97 10.87 9.23
C ASN A 14 4.47 10.19 10.52
N ILE A 15 4.55 8.87 10.47
CA ILE A 15 5.06 7.98 11.52
C ILE A 15 6.12 7.04 10.97
N GLN A 16 6.86 7.48 9.95
CA GLN A 16 8.02 6.78 9.42
C GLN A 16 9.13 6.78 10.49
N GLY A 17 9.72 5.62 10.78
CA GLY A 17 10.77 5.49 11.78
C GLY A 17 11.12 4.05 12.13
N SER A 18 12.02 3.88 13.10
CA SER A 18 12.57 2.60 13.57
C SER A 18 11.96 2.15 14.91
N ASN A 19 10.70 2.50 15.16
CA ASN A 19 10.01 1.99 16.34
C ASN A 19 9.40 0.61 16.02
N PRO A 20 9.69 -0.44 16.82
CA PRO A 20 9.13 -1.77 16.62
C PRO A 20 7.59 -1.80 16.60
N ASP A 21 6.94 -0.83 17.24
CA ASP A 21 5.48 -0.76 17.33
C ASP A 21 4.80 -0.02 16.16
N ILE A 22 5.54 0.33 15.10
CA ILE A 22 4.96 1.11 13.99
C ILE A 22 3.85 0.35 13.28
N SER A 23 3.90 -0.98 13.18
CA SER A 23 2.78 -1.74 12.60
C SER A 23 1.50 -1.51 13.40
N ALA A 24 1.57 -1.64 14.73
CA ALA A 24 0.42 -1.42 15.62
C ALA A 24 -0.10 0.03 15.58
N MET A 25 0.79 1.00 15.48
CA MET A 25 0.40 2.42 15.37
C MET A 25 -0.22 2.73 14.01
N THR A 26 0.34 2.21 12.92
CA THR A 26 -0.21 2.32 11.56
C THR A 26 -1.62 1.76 11.50
N ARG A 27 -1.83 0.56 12.05
CA ARG A 27 -3.15 -0.05 12.24
C ARG A 27 -4.11 0.87 12.98
N ALA A 28 -3.71 1.35 14.16
CA ALA A 28 -4.58 2.16 15.00
C ALA A 28 -5.04 3.44 14.26
N VAL A 29 -4.14 4.04 13.49
CA VAL A 29 -4.43 5.22 12.67
C VAL A 29 -5.40 4.87 11.54
N LEU A 30 -5.15 3.82 10.75
CA LEU A 30 -6.00 3.41 9.64
C LEU A 30 -7.42 3.04 10.10
N CYS A 31 -7.55 2.42 11.28
CA CYS A 31 -8.82 1.98 11.84
C CYS A 31 -9.56 3.05 12.68
N SER A 32 -8.91 4.18 13.00
CA SER A 32 -9.52 5.18 13.91
C SER A 32 -9.52 6.62 13.41
N CYS A 33 -8.87 6.95 12.29
CA CYS A 33 -8.74 8.32 11.79
C CYS A 33 -9.58 8.57 10.53
N PRO A 34 -10.89 8.88 10.63
CA PRO A 34 -11.79 8.98 9.47
C PRO A 34 -11.51 10.18 8.55
N LYS A 35 -10.85 11.22 9.08
CA LYS A 35 -10.54 12.45 8.34
C LYS A 35 -9.12 12.47 7.75
N LEU A 36 -8.37 11.38 7.92
CA LEU A 36 -7.00 11.28 7.44
C LEU A 36 -6.98 11.37 5.90
N LYS A 37 -6.13 12.24 5.38
CA LYS A 37 -5.90 12.46 3.94
C LYS A 37 -4.51 12.03 3.50
N TYR A 38 -3.55 12.05 4.41
CA TYR A 38 -2.17 11.68 4.16
C TYR A 38 -1.65 10.81 5.30
N LEU A 39 -1.09 9.65 4.95
CA LEU A 39 -0.37 8.79 5.85
C LEU A 39 0.96 8.38 5.22
N GLU A 40 2.04 8.69 5.91
CA GLU A 40 3.34 8.07 5.69
C GLU A 40 3.71 7.26 6.93
N SER A 41 3.92 5.96 6.77
CA SER A 41 4.20 5.06 7.88
C SER A 41 5.36 4.14 7.59
N GLY A 42 5.86 3.49 8.65
CA GLY A 42 6.79 2.37 8.58
C GLY A 42 6.19 1.12 7.89
N ASN A 43 6.77 -0.03 8.19
CA ASN A 43 6.29 -1.30 7.65
C ASN A 43 5.04 -1.81 8.38
N ILE A 44 4.12 -2.41 7.65
CA ILE A 44 2.96 -3.14 8.15
C ILE A 44 2.94 -4.54 7.49
N SER A 45 2.61 -5.56 8.28
CA SER A 45 2.56 -6.94 7.80
C SER A 45 1.25 -7.26 7.09
N ALA A 46 1.29 -8.23 6.16
CA ALA A 46 0.10 -8.78 5.52
C ALA A 46 -0.96 -9.22 6.55
N ARG A 47 -0.54 -9.89 7.63
CA ARG A 47 -1.44 -10.35 8.69
C ARG A 47 -2.13 -9.21 9.40
N ASP A 48 -1.40 -8.15 9.75
CA ASP A 48 -2.00 -6.98 10.40
C ASP A 48 -3.10 -6.41 9.49
N ILE A 49 -2.81 -6.15 8.22
CA ILE A 49 -3.80 -5.60 7.27
C ILE A 49 -5.07 -6.46 7.15
N VAL A 50 -4.90 -7.79 7.14
CA VAL A 50 -6.00 -8.73 6.91
C VAL A 50 -6.81 -9.00 8.18
N GLN A 51 -6.17 -9.17 9.33
CA GLN A 51 -6.83 -9.53 10.58
C GLN A 51 -7.52 -8.36 11.28
N ASP A 52 -7.17 -7.13 10.88
CA ASP A 52 -7.70 -5.93 11.53
C ASP A 52 -9.14 -5.57 11.12
N GLU A 53 -9.71 -4.70 11.95
CA GLU A 53 -10.92 -3.95 11.66
C GLU A 53 -10.83 -3.21 10.32
N PRO A 54 -11.97 -2.93 9.66
CA PRO A 54 -12.01 -2.13 8.45
C PRO A 54 -11.33 -0.77 8.60
N TRP A 55 -10.60 -0.35 7.57
CA TRP A 55 -10.00 0.97 7.53
C TRP A 55 -11.09 2.04 7.44
N VAL A 56 -11.15 2.91 8.44
CA VAL A 56 -12.14 4.00 8.52
C VAL A 56 -11.67 5.27 7.83
N CYS A 57 -10.39 5.34 7.44
CA CYS A 57 -9.77 6.49 6.77
C CYS A 57 -10.21 6.63 5.30
N GLN A 58 -11.51 6.68 5.05
CA GLN A 58 -12.14 6.77 3.72
C GLN A 58 -11.82 8.08 2.97
N SER A 59 -11.25 9.07 3.68
CA SER A 59 -10.77 10.32 3.09
C SER A 59 -9.32 10.28 2.62
N LEU A 60 -8.62 9.14 2.76
CA LEU A 60 -7.20 9.02 2.47
C LEU A 60 -6.93 9.23 0.98
N GLN A 61 -6.00 10.12 0.68
CA GLN A 61 -5.59 10.50 -0.68
C GLN A 61 -4.16 10.06 -0.97
N GLU A 62 -3.32 9.97 0.04
CA GLU A 62 -1.91 9.63 -0.10
C GLU A 62 -1.55 8.61 0.98
N LEU A 63 -1.06 7.45 0.54
CA LEU A 63 -0.57 6.38 1.39
C LEU A 63 0.86 6.03 0.98
N VAL A 64 1.80 6.21 1.92
CA VAL A 64 3.20 5.81 1.77
C VAL A 64 3.51 4.79 2.86
N VAL A 65 3.74 3.54 2.49
CA VAL A 65 3.83 2.44 3.45
C VAL A 65 4.71 1.29 2.94
N GLY A 66 5.47 0.66 3.82
CA GLY A 66 6.13 -0.61 3.51
C GLY A 66 5.18 -1.77 3.76
N LEU A 67 4.83 -2.55 2.73
CA LEU A 67 4.00 -3.74 2.87
C LEU A 67 4.89 -4.99 2.89
N ARG A 68 4.83 -5.75 3.98
CA ARG A 68 5.56 -7.01 4.15
C ARG A 68 4.63 -8.17 3.88
N VAL A 69 4.98 -9.01 2.91
CA VAL A 69 4.26 -10.25 2.61
C VAL A 69 5.24 -11.40 2.80
N GLY A 70 5.10 -12.18 3.86
CA GLY A 70 5.95 -13.35 4.08
C GLY A 70 5.87 -14.35 2.92
N GLU A 71 6.88 -15.20 2.74
CA GLU A 71 6.87 -16.25 1.72
C GLU A 71 5.67 -17.20 1.84
N THR A 72 5.23 -17.44 3.08
CA THR A 72 4.07 -18.29 3.39
C THR A 72 2.74 -17.54 3.36
N GLU A 73 2.77 -16.24 3.04
CA GLU A 73 1.61 -15.33 3.12
C GLU A 73 1.20 -14.79 1.75
N GLN A 74 1.73 -15.38 0.68
CA GLN A 74 1.39 -14.97 -0.69
C GLN A 74 -0.12 -15.09 -0.96
N ASP A 75 -0.78 -16.07 -0.34
CA ASP A 75 -2.23 -16.26 -0.42
C ASP A 75 -3.04 -15.14 0.25
N LEU A 76 -2.40 -14.27 1.05
CA LEU A 76 -3.05 -13.11 1.67
C LEU A 76 -3.07 -11.88 0.76
N GLN A 77 -2.29 -11.86 -0.33
CA GLN A 77 -2.23 -10.72 -1.23
C GLN A 77 -3.60 -10.27 -1.76
N PRO A 78 -4.50 -11.18 -2.19
CA PRO A 78 -5.85 -10.79 -2.60
C PRO A 78 -6.61 -10.01 -1.52
N LEU A 79 -6.45 -10.38 -0.24
CA LEU A 79 -7.13 -9.71 0.88
C LEU A 79 -6.51 -8.34 1.19
N ILE A 80 -5.20 -8.18 0.97
CA ILE A 80 -4.53 -6.86 1.05
C ILE A 80 -5.09 -5.95 -0.04
N PHE A 81 -5.22 -6.45 -1.28
CA PHE A 81 -5.83 -5.71 -2.38
C PHE A 81 -7.29 -5.35 -2.08
N GLU A 82 -8.07 -6.27 -1.50
CA GLU A 82 -9.43 -5.98 -1.05
C GLU A 82 -9.44 -4.82 -0.07
N ARG A 83 -8.54 -4.83 0.92
CA ARG A 83 -8.45 -3.76 1.93
C ARG A 83 -8.09 -2.42 1.29
N LEU A 84 -7.10 -2.40 0.40
CA LEU A 84 -6.69 -1.22 -0.36
C LEU A 84 -7.83 -0.69 -1.24
N SER A 85 -8.66 -1.57 -1.81
CA SER A 85 -9.79 -1.20 -2.69
C SER A 85 -10.85 -0.34 -1.98
N SER A 86 -10.90 -0.38 -0.65
CA SER A 86 -11.80 0.46 0.14
C SER A 86 -11.40 1.94 0.14
N LEU A 87 -10.15 2.27 -0.19
CA LEU A 87 -9.63 3.64 -0.20
C LEU A 87 -9.97 4.37 -1.50
N VAL A 88 -11.25 4.50 -1.83
CA VAL A 88 -11.73 5.00 -3.14
C VAL A 88 -11.25 6.41 -3.52
N ARG A 89 -10.78 7.20 -2.54
CA ARG A 89 -10.24 8.55 -2.73
C ARG A 89 -8.71 8.61 -2.88
N LEU A 90 -8.06 7.45 -2.90
CA LEU A 90 -6.62 7.35 -2.98
C LEU A 90 -6.13 7.85 -4.34
N LYS A 91 -5.18 8.78 -4.30
CA LYS A 91 -4.53 9.40 -5.47
C LYS A 91 -3.08 8.95 -5.61
N ILE A 92 -2.42 8.72 -4.49
CA ILE A 92 -1.02 8.31 -4.44
C ILE A 92 -0.91 7.07 -3.57
N LEU A 93 -0.41 6.00 -4.16
CA LEU A 93 0.03 4.81 -3.45
C LEU A 93 1.53 4.63 -3.67
N SER A 94 2.31 4.78 -2.60
CA SER A 94 3.76 4.56 -2.65
C SER A 94 4.15 3.45 -1.69
N MET A 95 4.84 2.43 -2.20
CA MET A 95 5.31 1.32 -1.39
C MET A 95 6.81 1.16 -1.53
N TYR A 96 7.51 1.24 -0.40
CA TYR A 96 8.95 1.05 -0.35
C TYR A 96 9.30 -0.32 0.21
N LYS A 97 10.47 -0.85 -0.18
CA LYS A 97 10.99 -2.09 0.37
C LYS A 97 11.33 -1.88 1.86
N PRO A 98 10.89 -2.78 2.76
CA PRO A 98 11.32 -2.77 4.15
C PRO A 98 12.85 -2.74 4.27
N TRP A 99 13.40 -1.93 5.16
CA TRP A 99 14.85 -1.78 5.35
C TRP A 99 15.56 -2.97 6.01
N ASP A 100 14.91 -4.12 6.16
CA ASP A 100 15.52 -5.29 6.79
C ASP A 100 16.11 -6.20 5.70
N ASP A 101 17.44 -6.20 5.58
CA ASP A 101 18.15 -6.97 4.54
C ASP A 101 18.11 -8.49 4.79
N ASN A 102 17.65 -8.94 5.96
CA ASN A 102 17.61 -10.35 6.36
C ASN A 102 16.24 -11.00 6.23
N CYS A 103 15.22 -10.28 5.78
CA CYS A 103 13.91 -10.88 5.59
C CYS A 103 13.73 -11.35 4.15
N ASP A 104 13.56 -12.66 3.96
CA ASP A 104 13.01 -13.28 2.74
C ASP A 104 11.53 -12.85 2.51
N GLU A 105 11.07 -11.79 3.15
CA GLU A 105 9.73 -11.24 3.00
C GLU A 105 9.61 -10.60 1.60
N GLY A 106 8.63 -11.10 0.86
CA GLY A 106 8.23 -10.57 -0.42
C GLY A 106 7.52 -9.23 -0.27
N VAL A 107 7.37 -8.59 -1.43
CA VAL A 107 6.62 -7.35 -1.62
C VAL A 107 5.32 -7.67 -2.33
N LEU A 108 4.31 -6.81 -2.17
CA LEU A 108 3.04 -6.97 -2.87
C LEU A 108 3.27 -7.03 -4.39
N ASN A 109 2.69 -8.03 -5.05
CA ASN A 109 2.85 -8.32 -6.46
C ASN A 109 1.68 -7.74 -7.25
N PHE A 110 1.95 -6.75 -8.10
CA PHE A 110 0.93 -6.00 -8.83
C PHE A 110 0.47 -6.70 -10.12
N ARG A 111 0.30 -8.02 -10.09
CA ARG A 111 -0.24 -8.80 -11.21
C ARG A 111 -1.72 -9.12 -11.02
N LEU A 112 -2.43 -9.32 -12.13
CA LEU A 112 -3.85 -9.66 -12.14
C LEU A 112 -4.15 -10.98 -11.44
N ASP A 113 -3.30 -11.99 -11.64
CA ASP A 113 -3.37 -13.29 -10.97
C ASP A 113 -3.17 -13.20 -9.44
N CYS A 114 -2.50 -12.14 -8.98
CA CYS A 114 -2.27 -11.85 -7.57
C CYS A 114 -3.35 -10.97 -6.92
N GLY A 115 -4.35 -10.51 -7.69
CA GLY A 115 -5.47 -9.74 -7.18
C GLY A 115 -5.44 -8.24 -7.48
N LEU A 116 -4.53 -7.76 -8.34
CA LEU A 116 -4.54 -6.36 -8.84
C LEU A 116 -5.94 -5.91 -9.27
N GLY A 117 -6.70 -6.81 -9.90
CA GLY A 117 -8.06 -6.58 -10.40
C GLY A 117 -9.04 -6.01 -9.36
N GLN A 118 -8.80 -6.28 -8.07
CA GLN A 118 -9.67 -5.79 -6.99
C GLN A 118 -9.56 -4.29 -6.77
N LEU A 119 -8.44 -3.68 -7.17
CA LEU A 119 -8.22 -2.24 -7.08
C LEU A 119 -8.97 -1.42 -8.14
N VAL A 120 -9.93 -2.04 -8.85
CA VAL A 120 -10.75 -1.37 -9.87
C VAL A 120 -11.47 -0.13 -9.32
N THR A 121 -11.75 -0.09 -8.02
CA THR A 121 -12.45 0.98 -7.32
C THR A 121 -11.61 2.25 -7.15
N LEU A 122 -10.28 2.17 -7.27
CA LEU A 122 -9.34 3.29 -7.08
C LEU A 122 -9.32 4.23 -8.28
N LYS A 123 -10.47 4.82 -8.62
CA LYS A 123 -10.63 5.68 -9.81
C LYS A 123 -9.88 7.00 -9.73
N GLU A 124 -9.58 7.48 -8.52
CA GLU A 124 -8.79 8.70 -8.31
C GLU A 124 -7.28 8.46 -8.34
N LEU A 125 -6.82 7.20 -8.45
CA LEU A 125 -5.40 6.87 -8.41
C LEU A 125 -4.67 7.52 -9.58
N ALA A 126 -3.71 8.38 -9.25
CA ALA A 126 -2.94 9.17 -10.20
C ALA A 126 -1.47 8.78 -10.26
N LEU A 127 -0.95 8.17 -9.19
CA LEU A 127 0.42 7.71 -9.11
C LEU A 127 0.51 6.44 -8.25
N ILE A 128 1.19 5.44 -8.80
CA ILE A 128 1.69 4.29 -8.05
C ILE A 128 3.21 4.28 -8.18
N ALA A 129 3.90 4.22 -7.05
CA ALA A 129 5.37 4.26 -7.04
C ALA A 129 5.97 3.20 -6.12
N PHE A 130 7.07 2.64 -6.60
CA PHE A 130 7.92 1.72 -5.87
C PHE A 130 9.28 2.39 -5.68
N PRO A 131 9.38 3.40 -4.79
CA PRO A 131 10.60 4.15 -4.61
C PRO A 131 11.76 3.24 -4.22
N ASP A 132 12.93 3.59 -4.76
CA ASP A 132 14.16 2.85 -4.53
C ASP A 132 14.52 2.86 -3.03
N SER A 133 14.91 1.70 -2.52
CA SER A 133 15.54 1.60 -1.21
C SER A 133 17.05 1.63 -1.42
N LYS A 134 17.85 2.00 -0.42
CA LYS A 134 19.32 2.10 -0.58
C LYS A 134 20.00 0.81 -1.11
N SER A 135 19.30 -0.33 -1.17
CA SER A 135 19.78 -1.62 -1.69
C SER A 135 19.39 -1.93 -3.15
N GLY A 136 18.73 -1.03 -3.88
CA GLY A 136 18.38 -1.21 -5.30
C GLY A 136 16.89 -1.21 -5.60
N THR A 137 16.58 -0.88 -6.86
CA THR A 137 15.23 -0.55 -7.31
C THR A 137 14.32 -1.76 -7.20
N MET A 138 13.25 -1.64 -6.41
CA MET A 138 12.17 -2.63 -6.39
C MET A 138 11.45 -2.59 -7.73
N MET A 139 11.78 -3.53 -8.61
CA MET A 139 11.15 -3.66 -9.92
C MET A 139 10.00 -4.64 -9.84
N GLN A 140 8.78 -4.14 -10.06
CA GLN A 140 7.64 -5.00 -10.31
C GLN A 140 7.78 -5.63 -11.69
N ARG A 141 7.60 -6.95 -11.75
CA ARG A 141 7.52 -7.70 -13.01
C ARG A 141 6.07 -7.76 -13.41
N LEU A 142 5.71 -6.99 -14.42
CA LEU A 142 4.36 -6.97 -14.96
C LEU A 142 4.33 -7.56 -16.35
N GLU A 143 3.23 -8.23 -16.66
CA GLU A 143 2.90 -8.60 -18.01
C GLU A 143 2.13 -7.46 -18.69
N MET A 144 2.04 -7.52 -20.03
CA MET A 144 1.34 -6.48 -20.80
C MET A 144 -0.13 -6.37 -20.36
N GLU A 145 -0.78 -7.50 -20.07
CA GLU A 145 -2.18 -7.54 -19.63
C GLU A 145 -2.39 -6.76 -18.33
N ASP A 146 -1.45 -6.84 -17.38
CA ASP A 146 -1.51 -6.10 -16.11
C ASP A 146 -1.49 -4.59 -16.37
N VAL A 147 -0.57 -4.14 -17.24
CA VAL A 147 -0.40 -2.72 -17.59
C VAL A 147 -1.63 -2.21 -18.35
N GLU A 148 -2.11 -2.95 -19.33
CA GLU A 148 -3.33 -2.62 -20.07
C GLU A 148 -4.52 -2.49 -19.14
N TRP A 149 -4.66 -3.40 -18.18
CA TRP A 149 -5.69 -3.32 -17.15
C TRP A 149 -5.57 -2.04 -16.32
N MET A 150 -4.37 -1.70 -15.84
CA MET A 150 -4.14 -0.48 -15.05
C MET A 150 -4.57 0.77 -15.83
N MET A 151 -4.15 0.89 -17.10
CA MET A 151 -4.50 2.02 -17.97
C MET A 151 -6.00 2.06 -18.31
N ASN A 152 -6.64 0.90 -18.40
CA ASN A 152 -8.06 0.79 -18.68
C ASN A 152 -8.93 1.21 -17.49
N TYR A 153 -8.53 0.88 -16.26
CA TYR A 153 -9.36 1.10 -15.08
C TYR A 153 -8.98 2.29 -14.22
N TRP A 154 -7.72 2.75 -14.27
CA TRP A 154 -7.21 3.93 -13.57
C TRP A 154 -6.94 5.08 -14.53
N LYS A 155 -8.01 5.70 -15.04
CA LYS A 155 -7.93 6.76 -16.06
C LYS A 155 -7.13 8.00 -15.65
N ASN A 156 -6.91 8.20 -14.36
CA ASN A 156 -6.13 9.32 -13.83
C ASN A 156 -4.65 8.98 -13.63
N LEU A 157 -4.23 7.73 -13.87
CA LEU A 157 -2.86 7.30 -13.71
C LEU A 157 -1.96 8.04 -14.70
N LYS A 158 -1.04 8.86 -14.18
CA LYS A 158 -0.17 9.71 -15.00
C LYS A 158 1.20 9.10 -15.20
N ASP A 159 1.67 8.36 -14.20
CA ASP A 159 3.02 7.84 -14.15
C ASP A 159 3.06 6.53 -13.39
N VAL A 160 3.95 5.65 -13.83
CA VAL A 160 4.14 4.31 -13.28
C VAL A 160 5.64 3.99 -13.24
N PRO A 161 6.42 4.71 -12.41
CA PRO A 161 7.86 4.52 -12.36
C PRO A 161 8.23 3.14 -11.82
N ASN A 162 9.41 2.65 -12.22
CA ASN A 162 10.03 1.41 -11.73
C ASN A 162 9.29 0.11 -12.07
N MET A 163 8.61 0.08 -13.23
CA MET A 163 8.02 -1.14 -13.80
C MET A 163 8.89 -1.72 -14.90
N LYS A 164 9.06 -3.05 -14.90
CA LYS A 164 9.59 -3.80 -16.04
C LYS A 164 8.48 -4.62 -16.65
N ILE A 165 8.18 -4.34 -17.92
CA ILE A 165 7.32 -5.19 -18.74
C ILE A 165 8.18 -6.34 -19.24
N SER A 166 7.79 -7.58 -18.96
CA SER A 166 8.46 -8.74 -19.55
C SER A 166 8.12 -8.81 -21.03
N GLU A 167 9.10 -8.56 -21.90
CA GLU A 167 9.02 -8.89 -23.31
C GLU A 167 9.32 -10.39 -23.49
N TYR A 168 8.48 -11.08 -24.27
CA TYR A 168 8.60 -12.50 -24.58
C TYR A 168 9.93 -12.86 -25.25
#